data_AF-A0A2J6WT03-F1
#
_entry.id   AF-A0A2J6WT03-F1
#
_cell.length_a   1.000
_cell.length_b   1.000
_cell.length_c   1.000
_cell.angle_alpha   90.00
_cell.angle_beta   90.00
_cell.angle_gamma   90.00
#
_symmetry.space_group_name_H-M   'P 1'
#
loop_
_entity.id
_entity.type
_entity.pdbx_description
1 polymer ?
#
loop_
_entity_poly.entity_id
_entity_poly.type
_entity_poly.pdbx_seq_one_letter_code
_entity_poly.pdbx_strand_id
1 'polypeptide(L)'
;MNGSSDETYLEPVVIPGFIYKIWKERLRENYNLEISNDILEILIKTYYVRSTWKWQRAYKGIVNLLVEKGYSVKDSKLIAKRIIKIFDGSVQR
;
A
#
# COMPACT_ATOMS: atom_id res chain seq x y z
N MET A 1 -27.39 -25.24 -18.73
CA MET A 1 -26.27 -25.26 -17.78
C MET A 1 -25.00 -25.37 -18.58
N ASN A 2 -24.06 -24.45 -18.37
CA ASN A 2 -22.60 -24.66 -18.46
C ASN A 2 -21.96 -23.35 -18.02
N GLY A 3 -21.61 -23.31 -16.74
CA GLY A 3 -20.79 -22.24 -16.19
C GLY A 3 -19.36 -22.45 -16.64
N SER A 4 -18.83 -21.54 -17.45
CA SER A 4 -17.40 -21.29 -17.50
C SER A 4 -17.09 -20.32 -16.37
N SER A 5 -16.74 -20.85 -15.20
CA SER A 5 -15.99 -20.10 -14.22
C SER A 5 -14.62 -19.82 -14.83
N ASP A 6 -14.50 -18.70 -15.55
CA ASP A 6 -13.22 -18.14 -15.95
C ASP A 6 -12.48 -17.71 -14.68
N GLU A 7 -11.84 -18.68 -14.03
CA GLU A 7 -10.85 -18.43 -12.99
C GLU A 7 -9.70 -17.70 -13.65
N THR A 8 -9.78 -16.37 -13.63
CA THR A 8 -8.70 -15.51 -14.08
C THR A 8 -7.55 -15.68 -13.10
N TYR A 9 -6.59 -16.54 -13.42
CA TYR A 9 -5.32 -16.65 -12.73
C TYR A 9 -4.58 -15.32 -12.90
N LEU A 10 -4.84 -14.38 -12.01
CA LEU A 10 -4.06 -13.15 -11.92
C LEU A 10 -2.67 -13.56 -11.42
N GLU A 11 -1.70 -13.60 -12.33
CA GLU A 11 -0.31 -13.81 -11.93
C GLU A 11 0.05 -12.81 -10.82
N PRO A 12 0.71 -13.27 -9.75
CA PRO A 12 1.10 -12.39 -8.66
C PRO A 12 2.04 -11.32 -9.23
N VAL A 13 1.64 -10.04 -9.08
CA VAL A 13 2.49 -8.91 -9.50
C VAL A 13 3.78 -8.95 -8.68
N VAL A 14 4.86 -9.41 -9.31
CA VAL A 14 6.20 -9.43 -8.71
C VAL A 14 6.80 -8.03 -8.82
N ILE A 15 7.10 -7.42 -7.69
CA ILE A 15 7.83 -6.14 -7.64
C ILE A 15 9.33 -6.45 -7.53
N PRO A 16 10.17 -6.00 -8.49
CA PRO A 16 11.61 -6.20 -8.39
C PRO A 16 12.20 -5.57 -7.12
N GLY A 17 13.16 -6.26 -6.48
CA GLY A 17 13.74 -5.83 -5.20
C GLY A 17 14.32 -4.41 -5.20
N PHE A 18 14.91 -3.96 -6.33
CA PHE A 18 15.47 -2.62 -6.44
C PHE A 18 14.40 -1.52 -6.35
N ILE A 19 13.14 -1.80 -6.73
CA ILE A 19 12.03 -0.85 -6.62
C ILE A 19 11.75 -0.55 -5.15
N TYR A 20 11.75 -1.58 -4.28
CA TYR A 20 11.60 -1.37 -2.84
C TYR A 20 12.71 -0.47 -2.28
N LYS A 21 13.95 -0.67 -2.72
CA LYS A 21 15.10 0.14 -2.29
C LYS A 21 14.91 1.62 -2.67
N ILE A 22 14.58 1.89 -3.94
CA ILE A 22 14.35 3.25 -4.44
C ILE A 22 13.24 3.95 -3.65
N TRP A 23 12.12 3.27 -3.41
CA TRP A 23 11.03 3.86 -2.65
C TRP A 23 11.39 4.13 -1.19
N LYS A 24 12.10 3.21 -0.52
CA LYS A 24 12.56 3.42 0.85
C LYS A 24 13.50 4.62 0.95
N GLU A 25 14.47 4.73 0.05
CA GLU A 25 15.39 5.88 0.00
C GLU A 25 14.62 7.19 -0.18
N ARG A 26 13.70 7.24 -1.15
CA ARG A 26 12.86 8.43 -1.38
C ARG A 26 11.99 8.80 -0.18
N LEU A 27 11.39 7.83 0.50
CA LEU A 27 10.54 8.11 1.66
C LEU A 27 11.33 8.62 2.85
N ARG A 28 12.51 8.05 3.07
CA ARG A 28 13.43 8.49 4.11
C ARG A 28 13.91 9.92 3.84
N GLU A 29 14.36 10.21 2.63
CA GLU A 29 14.94 11.51 2.26
C GLU A 29 13.90 12.63 2.24
N ASN A 30 12.71 12.40 1.68
CA ASN A 30 11.72 13.45 1.48
C ASN A 30 10.74 13.62 2.65
N TYR A 31 10.51 12.56 3.45
CA TYR A 31 9.45 12.54 4.45
C TYR A 31 9.90 12.03 5.84
N ASN A 32 11.19 11.69 6.00
CA ASN A 32 11.74 11.04 7.20
C ASN A 32 10.87 9.87 7.68
N LEU A 33 10.44 9.03 6.72
CA LEU A 33 9.50 7.94 6.95
C LEU A 33 10.15 6.60 6.65
N GLU A 34 10.21 5.73 7.65
CA GLU A 34 10.60 4.33 7.50
C GLU A 34 9.36 3.41 7.53
N ILE A 35 9.23 2.55 6.53
CA ILE A 35 8.12 1.59 6.43
C ILE A 35 8.63 0.19 6.09
N SER A 36 7.93 -0.83 6.62
CA SER A 36 8.19 -2.24 6.30
C SER A 36 7.89 -2.57 4.83
N ASN A 37 8.52 -3.61 4.29
CA ASN A 37 8.28 -4.07 2.92
C ASN A 37 6.82 -4.39 2.64
N ASP A 38 6.10 -4.99 3.59
CA ASP A 38 4.69 -5.37 3.41
C ASP A 38 3.79 -4.16 3.15
N ILE A 39 3.99 -3.08 3.91
CA ILE A 39 3.27 -1.81 3.72
C ILE A 39 3.67 -1.18 2.39
N LEU A 40 4.97 -1.18 2.07
CA LEU A 40 5.46 -0.61 0.83
C LEU A 40 4.94 -1.37 -0.40
N GLU A 41 4.82 -2.69 -0.30
CA GLU A 41 4.24 -3.54 -1.34
C GLU A 41 2.78 -3.18 -1.63
N ILE A 42 1.96 -3.00 -0.58
CA ILE A 42 0.58 -2.55 -0.72
C ILE A 42 0.55 -1.21 -1.47
N LEU A 43 1.41 -0.27 -1.13
CA LEU A 43 1.45 1.06 -1.72
C LEU A 43 1.89 1.03 -3.18
N ILE A 44 2.96 0.29 -3.51
CA ILE A 44 3.46 0.16 -4.89
C ILE A 44 2.39 -0.49 -5.76
N LYS A 45 1.79 -1.62 -5.33
CA LYS A 45 0.70 -2.27 -6.07
C LYS A 45 -0.48 -1.31 -6.26
N THR A 46 -0.84 -0.57 -5.22
CA THR A 46 -1.93 0.42 -5.27
C THR A 46 -1.63 1.55 -6.27
N TYR A 47 -0.39 2.01 -6.36
CA TYR A 47 0.00 3.11 -7.24
C TYR A 47 -0.34 2.80 -8.71
N TYR A 48 -0.04 1.59 -9.18
CA TYR A 48 -0.28 1.15 -10.56
C TYR A 48 -1.72 0.69 -10.85
N VAL A 49 -2.58 0.56 -9.84
CA VAL A 49 -3.99 0.19 -10.03
C VAL A 49 -4.79 1.39 -10.59
N ARG A 50 -5.59 1.14 -11.63
CA ARG A 50 -6.57 2.10 -12.18
C ARG A 50 -7.93 1.91 -11.50
N SER A 51 -8.09 2.47 -10.30
CA SER A 51 -9.36 2.43 -9.55
C SER A 51 -9.49 3.67 -8.66
N THR A 52 -10.66 4.28 -8.63
CA THR A 52 -10.97 5.44 -7.77
C THR A 52 -10.86 5.10 -6.28
N TRP A 53 -11.19 3.88 -5.89
CA TRP A 53 -11.18 3.40 -4.51
C TRP A 53 -9.86 2.76 -4.07
N LYS A 54 -8.81 2.83 -4.91
CA LYS A 54 -7.55 2.13 -4.66
C LYS A 54 -6.90 2.54 -3.33
N TRP A 55 -6.90 3.83 -3.02
CA TRP A 55 -6.32 4.35 -1.79
C TRP A 55 -7.15 4.01 -0.55
N GLN A 56 -8.47 3.98 -0.65
CA GLN A 56 -9.31 3.53 0.46
C GLN A 56 -9.10 2.04 0.76
N ARG A 57 -8.89 1.21 -0.26
CA ARG A 57 -8.55 -0.22 -0.07
C ARG A 57 -7.16 -0.38 0.54
N ALA A 58 -6.17 0.35 0.04
CA ALA A 58 -4.82 0.38 0.62
C ALA A 58 -4.85 0.83 2.09
N TYR A 59 -5.68 1.82 2.43
CA TYR A 59 -5.85 2.31 3.80
C TYR A 59 -6.30 1.19 4.73
N LYS A 60 -7.37 0.47 4.34
CA LYS A 60 -7.86 -0.66 5.11
C LYS A 60 -6.81 -1.76 5.25
N GLY A 61 -6.09 -2.08 4.17
CA GLY A 61 -5.02 -3.08 4.18
C GLY A 61 -3.89 -2.73 5.15
N ILE A 62 -3.41 -1.49 5.11
CA ILE A 62 -2.35 -1.01 6.01
C ILE A 62 -2.82 -0.98 7.46
N VAL A 63 -4.06 -0.54 7.73
CA VAL A 63 -4.62 -0.56 9.08
C VAL A 63 -4.67 -1.98 9.64
N ASN A 64 -5.19 -2.94 8.87
CA ASN A 64 -5.27 -4.34 9.30
C ASN A 64 -3.88 -4.90 9.58
N LEU A 65 -2.92 -4.67 8.68
CA LEU A 65 -1.54 -5.13 8.84
C LEU A 65 -0.86 -4.56 10.09
N LEU A 66 -1.10 -3.28 10.41
CA LEU A 66 -0.57 -2.67 11.63
C LEU A 66 -1.24 -3.24 12.88
N VAL A 67 -2.55 -3.48 12.85
CA VAL A 67 -3.28 -4.11 13.96
C VAL A 67 -2.78 -5.54 14.20
N GLU A 68 -2.55 -6.32 13.14
CA GLU A 68 -1.96 -7.67 13.21
C GLU A 68 -0.55 -7.64 13.82
N LYS A 69 0.20 -6.56 13.61
CA LYS A 69 1.52 -6.32 14.23
C LYS A 69 1.45 -5.78 15.66
N GLY A 70 0.26 -5.67 16.24
CA GLY A 70 0.06 -5.28 17.64
C GLY A 70 -0.15 -3.78 17.89
N TYR A 71 -0.27 -2.95 16.85
CA TYR A 71 -0.58 -1.52 17.01
C TYR A 71 -2.05 -1.31 17.38
N SER A 72 -2.33 -0.26 18.16
CA SER A 72 -3.71 0.11 18.47
C SER A 72 -4.47 0.53 17.21
N VAL A 73 -5.77 0.24 17.14
CA VAL A 73 -6.61 0.64 15.98
C VAL A 73 -6.53 2.14 15.72
N LYS A 74 -6.44 2.97 16.78
CA LYS A 74 -6.36 4.42 16.66
C LYS A 74 -5.04 4.84 16.00
N ASP A 75 -3.93 4.29 16.46
CA ASP A 75 -2.59 4.62 15.94
C ASP A 75 -2.43 4.08 14.51
N SER A 76 -2.90 2.86 14.25
CA SER A 76 -2.91 2.25 12.92
C SER A 76 -3.63 3.14 11.90
N LYS A 77 -4.80 3.70 12.26
CA LYS A 77 -5.54 4.63 11.41
C LYS A 77 -4.76 5.94 11.15
N LEU A 78 -4.12 6.49 12.18
CA LEU A 78 -3.31 7.72 12.05
C LEU A 78 -2.10 7.50 11.14
N ILE A 79 -1.35 6.41 11.37
CA ILE A 79 -0.18 6.03 10.58
C ILE A 79 -0.60 5.78 9.12
N ALA A 80 -1.60 4.93 8.88
CA ALA A 80 -2.07 4.62 7.54
C ALA A 80 -2.52 5.86 6.77
N LYS A 81 -3.23 6.78 7.45
CA LYS A 81 -3.66 8.06 6.85
C LYS A 81 -2.48 8.94 6.44
N ARG A 82 -1.44 9.03 7.30
CA ARG A 82 -0.22 9.80 6.99
C ARG A 82 0.51 9.23 5.79
N ILE A 83 0.69 7.90 5.76
CA ILE A 83 1.37 7.20 4.67
C ILE A 83 0.62 7.40 3.34
N ILE A 84 -0.70 7.24 3.32
CA ILE A 84 -1.48 7.35 2.07
C ILE A 84 -1.47 8.74 1.50
N LYS A 85 -1.55 9.78 2.35
CA LYS A 85 -1.45 11.16 1.87
C LYS A 85 -0.16 11.41 1.08
N ILE A 86 0.96 10.84 1.51
CA ILE A 86 2.25 10.96 0.83
C ILE A 86 2.17 10.33 -0.58
N PHE A 87 1.54 9.16 -0.69
CA PHE A 87 1.50 8.39 -1.93
C PHE A 87 0.40 8.81 -2.91
N ASP A 88 -0.73 9.33 -2.43
CA ASP A 88 -1.83 9.87 -3.25
C ASP A 88 -1.55 11.33 -3.71
N GLY A 89 -0.37 11.87 -3.41
CA GLY A 89 0.00 13.24 -3.77
C GLY A 89 -0.80 14.31 -3.03
N SER A 90 -1.59 13.93 -2.02
CA SER A 90 -2.42 14.85 -1.23
C SER A 90 -1.62 15.64 -0.17
N VAL A 91 -0.30 15.46 -0.10
CA VAL A 91 0.61 16.25 0.76
C VAL A 91 0.93 17.62 0.15
N GLN A 92 0.71 17.82 -1.14
CA GLN A 92 1.07 19.06 -1.87
C GLN A 92 -0.13 19.96 -2.23
N ARG A 93 -1.31 19.74 -1.65
CA ARG A 93 -2.48 20.63 -1.81
C ARG A 93 -2.89 21.27 -0.49
#